data_AF-A0A2P8EFL8-F1
#
_entry.id   AF-A0A2P8EFL8-F1
#
_cell.length_a   1.000
_cell.length_b   1.000
_cell.length_c   1.000
_cell.angle_alpha   90.00
_cell.angle_beta   90.00
_cell.angle_gamma   90.00
#
_symmetry.space_group_name_H-M   'P 1'
#
loop_
_entity.id
_entity.type
_entity.pdbx_description
1 polymer ?
#
loop_
_entity_poly.entity_id
_entity_poly.type
_entity_poly.pdbx_seq_one_letter_code
_entity_poly.pdbx_strand_id
1 'polypeptide(L)'
;MPRSRHKHVRRAPMTRRVGLAAAPVAVASAVAAGMMYWPDDEAEQPVSSSPDPTATMFTEEREQSVSRGSERGEPPAKANATATRTPTPTPTPTPTPTPTPTPTPTPTPEPEPEPEPEPEPTVAGHMFVTAGLNVRTDPDVDADVLTVLESGTRVALTGESDDEWEQVLLDDETYWVSGEYLAENKPAPEETEEPEPDDGISSAECESGSSVEDGLTADAIRVHRAVCAEFPEVDSYGGLRPGDGGEHGEGRALDIMVTGSLGDAIASWVREHYDELGVSEVIWEQQIWTVDRSDEGWRWMEDRGSDTANHYDHVHVTVYGDSGTS
;
A
#
# COMPACT_ATOMS: atom_id res chain seq x y z
N MET A 1 -17.52 56.42 33.58
CA MET A 1 -17.25 56.00 32.19
C MET A 1 -17.17 57.23 31.32
N PRO A 2 -15.99 57.52 30.74
CA PRO A 2 -15.79 57.27 29.30
C PRO A 2 -14.43 56.63 28.96
N ARG A 3 -14.37 56.03 27.76
CA ARG A 3 -13.28 55.24 27.16
C ARG A 3 -12.01 56.07 26.92
N SER A 4 -10.84 55.54 27.34
CA SER A 4 -9.53 56.05 26.93
C SER A 4 -9.00 55.24 25.74
N ARG A 5 -8.67 55.92 24.66
CA ARG A 5 -8.16 55.35 23.40
C ARG A 5 -6.67 55.03 23.51
N HIS A 6 -6.30 53.79 23.21
CA HIS A 6 -4.91 53.37 23.01
C HIS A 6 -4.30 54.06 21.78
N LYS A 7 -3.12 54.67 21.93
CA LYS A 7 -2.25 55.11 20.83
C LYS A 7 -1.25 54.00 20.51
N HIS A 8 -1.35 53.41 19.32
CA HIS A 8 -0.30 52.58 18.74
C HIS A 8 0.89 53.45 18.32
N VAL A 9 2.06 53.17 18.90
CA VAL A 9 3.35 53.70 18.42
C VAL A 9 3.93 52.68 17.45
N ARG A 10 3.99 53.01 16.16
CA ARG A 10 4.68 52.23 15.15
C ARG A 10 6.19 52.45 15.29
N ARG A 11 6.97 51.39 15.50
CA ARG A 11 8.44 51.42 15.40
C ARG A 11 8.86 51.12 13.97
N ALA A 12 9.81 51.91 13.45
CA ALA A 12 10.43 51.73 12.15
C ALA A 12 11.55 50.66 12.20
N PRO A 13 11.83 49.94 11.10
CA PRO A 13 12.87 48.91 11.08
C PRO A 13 14.28 49.51 10.94
N MET A 14 15.21 49.04 11.77
CA MET A 14 16.66 49.31 11.66
C MET A 14 17.31 48.29 10.73
N THR A 15 17.82 48.75 9.58
CA THR A 15 18.77 48.00 8.76
C THR A 15 20.15 47.99 9.40
N ARG A 16 20.75 46.81 9.60
CA ARG A 16 22.15 46.66 10.01
C ARG A 16 22.91 45.91 8.92
N ARG A 17 23.84 46.60 8.27
CA ARG A 17 24.88 46.05 7.38
C ARG A 17 26.18 45.93 8.17
N VAL A 18 26.77 44.73 8.23
CA VAL A 18 28.20 44.43 8.49
C VAL A 18 28.38 43.01 7.94
N GLY A 19 29.36 42.60 7.15
CA GLY A 19 30.68 43.10 6.78
C GLY A 19 31.56 41.86 6.64
N LEU A 20 31.84 41.45 5.39
CA LEU A 20 32.61 40.26 5.02
C LEU A 20 34.09 40.39 5.45
N ALA A 21 34.67 39.34 6.04
CA ALA A 21 36.12 39.18 6.15
C ALA A 21 36.49 37.70 6.01
N ALA A 22 37.08 37.36 4.86
CA ALA A 22 37.66 36.06 4.57
C ALA A 22 39.14 36.04 4.99
N ALA A 23 39.58 34.93 5.57
CA ALA A 23 41.00 34.58 5.73
C ALA A 23 41.16 33.07 5.52
N PRO A 24 42.02 32.60 4.60
CA PRO A 24 42.30 31.17 4.47
C PRO A 24 43.45 30.79 5.41
N VAL A 25 43.22 29.79 6.26
CA VAL A 25 44.29 29.08 6.99
C VAL A 25 44.49 27.74 6.30
N ALA A 26 45.64 27.59 5.65
CA ALA A 26 46.12 26.31 5.15
C ALA A 26 46.68 25.49 6.31
N VAL A 27 46.19 24.26 6.50
CA VAL A 27 46.83 23.25 7.36
C VAL A 27 47.15 22.05 6.49
N ALA A 28 48.43 21.70 6.47
CA ALA A 28 49.00 20.58 5.74
C ALA A 28 48.77 19.27 6.51
N SER A 29 48.14 18.29 5.86
CA SER A 29 48.04 16.92 6.37
C SER A 29 49.35 16.17 6.11
N ALA A 30 50.04 15.78 7.18
CA ALA A 30 51.13 14.82 7.13
C ALA A 30 50.55 13.39 7.24
N VAL A 31 50.76 12.59 6.19
CA VAL A 31 50.43 11.16 6.18
C VAL A 31 51.54 10.40 6.91
N ALA A 32 51.22 9.77 8.02
CA ALA A 32 52.09 8.77 8.65
C ALA A 32 51.44 7.40 8.49
N ALA A 33 51.98 6.61 7.57
CA ALA A 33 51.68 5.20 7.41
C ALA A 33 52.17 4.44 8.65
N GLY A 34 51.24 3.75 9.31
CA GLY A 34 51.52 2.81 10.39
C GLY A 34 50.89 1.46 10.07
N MET A 35 51.62 0.64 9.31
CA MET A 35 51.36 -0.80 9.16
C MET A 35 51.63 -1.50 10.51
N MET A 36 50.63 -2.23 11.01
CA MET A 36 50.84 -3.27 12.02
C MET A 36 50.13 -4.55 11.57
N TYR A 37 50.90 -5.63 11.60
CA TYR A 37 50.68 -6.95 11.05
C TYR A 37 50.55 -7.95 12.20
N TRP A 38 49.55 -8.85 12.19
CA TRP A 38 49.55 -10.17 12.84
C TRP A 38 48.25 -10.97 12.53
N PRO A 39 48.23 -12.31 12.62
CA PRO A 39 48.45 -13.21 11.48
C PRO A 39 47.26 -14.13 11.13
N ASP A 40 47.36 -14.70 9.93
CA ASP A 40 46.70 -15.91 9.42
C ASP A 40 46.52 -17.07 10.41
N ASP A 41 45.37 -17.74 10.32
CA ASP A 41 45.30 -19.20 10.34
C ASP A 41 44.36 -19.66 9.20
N GLU A 42 44.94 -20.45 8.29
CA GLU A 42 44.35 -20.99 7.08
C GLU A 42 43.70 -22.35 7.35
N ALA A 43 42.50 -22.58 6.82
CA ALA A 43 42.05 -23.93 6.48
C ALA A 43 41.17 -23.89 5.23
N GLU A 44 41.74 -24.47 4.18
CA GLU A 44 41.32 -24.49 2.78
C GLU A 44 39.97 -25.20 2.51
N GLN A 45 39.15 -24.60 1.64
CA GLN A 45 38.27 -25.30 0.68
C GLN A 45 39.13 -25.79 -0.50
N PRO A 46 38.67 -26.68 -1.41
CA PRO A 46 38.12 -26.09 -2.64
C PRO A 46 37.13 -26.93 -3.49
N VAL A 47 36.49 -26.21 -4.43
CA VAL A 47 35.91 -26.57 -5.76
C VAL A 47 34.56 -27.33 -5.79
N SER A 48 33.59 -27.08 -6.70
CA SER A 48 33.41 -26.12 -7.81
C SER A 48 32.02 -26.35 -8.44
N SER A 49 31.54 -25.34 -9.17
CA SER A 49 30.66 -25.38 -10.36
C SER A 49 29.14 -25.20 -10.19
N SER A 50 28.72 -23.96 -10.44
CA SER A 50 27.51 -23.60 -11.22
C SER A 50 27.92 -23.30 -12.69
N PRO A 51 27.04 -22.94 -13.66
CA PRO A 51 25.57 -22.82 -13.64
C PRO A 51 24.85 -23.41 -14.90
N ASP A 52 23.51 -23.50 -14.88
CA ASP A 52 22.61 -22.85 -15.86
C ASP A 52 21.10 -23.11 -15.57
N PRO A 53 20.18 -22.25 -16.06
CA PRO A 53 18.77 -22.17 -15.66
C PRO A 53 17.77 -22.75 -16.70
N THR A 54 16.47 -22.68 -16.38
CA THR A 54 15.24 -22.58 -17.23
C THR A 54 14.14 -23.51 -16.65
N ALA A 55 13.24 -23.01 -15.82
CA ALA A 55 11.96 -22.35 -16.13
C ALA A 55 10.78 -23.31 -16.44
N THR A 56 9.65 -22.99 -15.78
CA THR A 56 8.27 -23.02 -16.33
C THR A 56 7.34 -24.17 -15.88
N MET A 57 6.49 -23.79 -14.91
CA MET A 57 5.03 -24.01 -14.80
C MET A 57 4.48 -25.36 -14.32
N PHE A 58 3.91 -25.31 -13.12
CA PHE A 58 2.73 -26.07 -12.73
C PHE A 58 1.52 -25.15 -12.82
N THR A 59 0.56 -25.47 -13.69
CA THR A 59 -0.82 -24.98 -13.61
C THR A 59 -1.78 -25.95 -14.30
N GLU A 60 -2.85 -26.24 -13.54
CA GLU A 60 -4.24 -26.47 -13.96
C GLU A 60 -4.63 -27.77 -14.67
N GLU A 61 -5.39 -28.57 -13.92
CA GLU A 61 -6.37 -29.50 -14.46
C GLU A 61 -7.59 -28.72 -15.01
N ARG A 62 -7.86 -28.86 -16.31
CA ARG A 62 -9.13 -28.51 -16.95
C ARG A 62 -9.62 -29.67 -17.81
N GLU A 63 -10.82 -30.13 -17.43
CA GLU A 63 -11.93 -30.77 -18.16
C GLU A 63 -11.78 -31.34 -19.59
N GLN A 64 -12.44 -32.48 -19.86
CA GLN A 64 -13.57 -32.67 -20.81
C GLN A 64 -13.64 -34.05 -21.53
N SER A 65 -14.88 -34.53 -21.64
CA SER A 65 -15.56 -35.22 -22.77
C SER A 65 -15.11 -36.61 -23.31
N VAL A 66 -16.09 -37.51 -23.23
CA VAL A 66 -16.55 -38.58 -24.15
C VAL A 66 -15.79 -38.78 -25.48
N SER A 67 -15.34 -40.02 -25.77
CA SER A 67 -15.67 -40.83 -26.97
C SER A 67 -14.67 -41.99 -27.18
N ARG A 68 -15.16 -43.22 -27.42
CA ARG A 68 -14.43 -44.35 -28.03
C ARG A 68 -15.44 -45.13 -28.89
N GLY A 69 -15.22 -45.47 -30.15
CA GLY A 69 -13.98 -45.55 -30.93
C GLY A 69 -13.90 -46.95 -31.57
N SER A 70 -14.15 -46.98 -32.88
CA SER A 70 -14.29 -48.14 -33.77
C SER A 70 -13.04 -49.03 -33.93
N GLU A 71 -13.32 -50.32 -34.22
CA GLU A 71 -12.64 -51.23 -35.18
C GLU A 71 -11.22 -51.78 -34.94
N ARG A 72 -11.08 -53.11 -35.12
CA ARG A 72 -10.42 -53.77 -36.29
C ARG A 72 -9.92 -55.20 -35.97
N GLY A 73 -10.14 -56.13 -36.92
CA GLY A 73 -9.15 -57.18 -37.25
C GLY A 73 -9.58 -58.66 -37.12
N GLU A 74 -9.74 -59.31 -38.28
CA GLU A 74 -9.86 -60.76 -38.58
C GLU A 74 -8.81 -61.67 -37.91
N PRO A 75 -9.02 -63.02 -37.77
CA PRO A 75 -8.66 -64.00 -38.84
C PRO A 75 -9.48 -65.34 -38.81
N PRO A 76 -9.02 -66.56 -39.24
CA PRO A 76 -9.56 -67.25 -40.43
C PRO A 76 -10.14 -68.69 -40.25
N ALA A 77 -10.89 -69.12 -41.27
CA ALA A 77 -10.99 -70.45 -41.93
C ALA A 77 -11.22 -71.80 -41.19
N LYS A 78 -12.32 -72.46 -41.63
CA LYS A 78 -12.59 -73.90 -41.93
C LYS A 78 -12.85 -74.91 -40.79
N ALA A 79 -14.08 -75.48 -40.76
CA ALA A 79 -14.38 -76.85 -41.24
C ALA A 79 -15.85 -77.29 -41.01
N ASN A 80 -16.49 -77.74 -42.09
CA ASN A 80 -17.48 -78.83 -42.28
C ASN A 80 -18.28 -79.41 -41.07
N ALA A 81 -19.62 -79.43 -41.16
CA ALA A 81 -20.45 -80.65 -41.34
C ALA A 81 -21.89 -80.55 -40.79
N THR A 82 -22.84 -80.84 -41.69
CA THR A 82 -24.09 -81.62 -41.51
C THR A 82 -25.32 -81.01 -40.82
N ALA A 83 -26.42 -81.10 -41.58
CA ALA A 83 -27.77 -80.58 -41.35
C ALA A 83 -28.61 -81.37 -40.34
N THR A 84 -29.65 -80.74 -39.77
CA THR A 84 -30.98 -81.36 -39.53
C THR A 84 -32.05 -80.25 -39.46
N ARG A 85 -33.21 -80.50 -40.10
CA ARG A 85 -34.29 -79.55 -40.37
C ARG A 85 -35.22 -79.34 -39.17
N THR A 86 -35.83 -78.16 -39.06
CA THR A 86 -37.11 -77.95 -38.33
C THR A 86 -37.94 -76.91 -39.10
N PRO A 87 -39.20 -77.19 -39.49
CA PRO A 87 -40.02 -76.22 -40.21
C PRO A 87 -40.51 -75.11 -39.25
N THR A 88 -40.27 -73.86 -39.65
CA THR A 88 -40.74 -72.65 -38.96
C THR A 88 -42.22 -72.39 -39.28
N PRO A 89 -43.07 -72.05 -38.29
CA PRO A 89 -44.47 -71.77 -38.52
C PRO A 89 -44.68 -70.45 -39.30
N THR A 90 -45.71 -70.44 -40.14
CA THR A 90 -46.18 -69.32 -40.96
C THR A 90 -46.56 -68.10 -40.11
N PRO A 91 -46.11 -66.87 -40.43
CA PRO A 91 -46.51 -65.67 -39.70
C PRO A 91 -47.97 -65.29 -39.97
N THR A 92 -48.71 -65.01 -38.90
CA THR A 92 -50.05 -64.41 -38.90
C THR A 92 -49.98 -62.95 -39.35
N PRO A 93 -50.88 -62.46 -40.23
CA PRO A 93 -50.85 -61.06 -40.67
C PRO A 93 -51.13 -60.10 -39.51
N THR A 94 -50.26 -59.11 -39.36
CA THR A 94 -50.38 -58.00 -38.41
C THR A 94 -51.50 -57.05 -38.84
N PRO A 95 -52.43 -56.64 -37.96
CA PRO A 95 -53.47 -55.68 -38.30
C PRO A 95 -52.88 -54.30 -38.59
N THR A 96 -53.36 -53.68 -39.67
CA THR A 96 -53.03 -52.30 -40.09
C THR A 96 -53.48 -51.30 -39.01
N PRO A 97 -52.63 -50.36 -38.58
CA PRO A 97 -53.02 -49.35 -37.60
C PRO A 97 -54.07 -48.39 -38.18
N THR A 98 -55.12 -48.14 -37.40
CA THR A 98 -56.13 -47.09 -37.66
C THR A 98 -55.47 -45.71 -37.56
N PRO A 99 -55.71 -44.78 -38.51
CA PRO A 99 -55.13 -43.44 -38.44
C PRO A 99 -55.63 -42.69 -37.21
N THR A 100 -54.68 -42.17 -36.44
CA THR A 100 -54.93 -41.25 -35.31
C THR A 100 -55.56 -39.95 -35.85
N PRO A 101 -56.65 -39.45 -35.25
CA PRO A 101 -57.24 -38.19 -35.71
C PRO A 101 -56.25 -37.03 -35.52
N THR A 102 -56.10 -36.23 -36.56
CA THR A 102 -55.31 -34.99 -36.54
C THR A 102 -55.89 -34.04 -35.48
N PRO A 103 -55.09 -33.50 -34.55
CA PRO A 103 -55.59 -32.56 -33.55
C PRO A 103 -56.11 -31.29 -34.24
N THR A 104 -57.29 -30.85 -33.84
CA THR A 104 -57.86 -29.55 -34.20
C THR A 104 -56.90 -28.45 -33.69
N PRO A 105 -56.55 -27.44 -34.52
CA PRO A 105 -55.68 -26.37 -34.06
C PRO A 105 -56.31 -25.64 -32.87
N THR A 106 -55.56 -25.58 -31.77
CA THR A 106 -55.87 -24.70 -30.64
C THR A 106 -55.88 -23.25 -31.14
N PRO A 107 -56.91 -22.44 -30.81
CA PRO A 107 -56.91 -21.03 -31.18
C PRO A 107 -55.63 -20.37 -30.65
N THR A 108 -54.95 -19.65 -31.53
CA THR A 108 -53.83 -18.78 -31.15
C THR A 108 -54.35 -17.75 -30.15
N PRO A 109 -53.75 -17.61 -28.96
CA PRO A 109 -54.14 -16.58 -28.01
C PRO A 109 -54.05 -15.22 -28.71
N GLU A 110 -55.06 -14.37 -28.46
CA GLU A 110 -55.03 -12.98 -28.86
C GLU A 110 -53.77 -12.33 -28.23
N PRO A 111 -53.01 -11.52 -28.99
CA PRO A 111 -51.83 -10.87 -28.44
C PRO A 111 -52.23 -10.07 -27.19
N GLU A 112 -51.52 -10.34 -26.10
CA GLU A 112 -51.62 -9.52 -24.90
C GLU A 112 -51.33 -8.06 -25.29
N PRO A 113 -52.15 -7.09 -24.85
CA PRO A 113 -51.90 -5.69 -25.17
C PRO A 113 -50.47 -5.34 -24.76
N GLU A 114 -49.74 -4.69 -25.66
CA GLU A 114 -48.42 -4.17 -25.37
C GLU A 114 -48.53 -3.27 -24.13
N PRO A 115 -47.69 -3.47 -23.10
CA PRO A 115 -47.78 -2.69 -21.88
C PRO A 115 -47.66 -1.21 -22.23
N GLU A 116 -48.51 -0.39 -21.62
CA GLU A 116 -48.40 1.06 -21.71
C GLU A 116 -46.98 1.45 -21.26
N PRO A 117 -46.25 2.32 -22.00
CA PRO A 117 -44.89 2.66 -21.65
C PRO A 117 -44.88 3.26 -20.25
N GLU A 118 -44.04 2.68 -19.39
CA GLU A 118 -43.82 3.18 -18.05
C GLU A 118 -43.31 4.63 -18.15
N PRO A 119 -43.86 5.57 -17.35
CA PRO A 119 -43.44 6.96 -17.42
C PRO A 119 -41.93 7.08 -17.16
N GLU A 120 -41.24 7.87 -17.97
CA GLU A 120 -39.82 8.16 -17.74
C GLU A 120 -39.65 8.76 -16.32
N PRO A 121 -38.65 8.30 -15.55
CA PRO A 121 -38.44 8.78 -14.19
C PRO A 121 -38.13 10.28 -14.20
N THR A 122 -38.87 11.05 -13.41
CA THR A 122 -38.70 12.50 -13.31
C THR A 122 -37.83 12.88 -12.13
N VAL A 123 -36.87 13.80 -12.30
CA VAL A 123 -36.07 14.33 -11.19
C VAL A 123 -36.88 15.30 -10.33
N ALA A 124 -37.22 14.90 -9.10
CA ALA A 124 -37.95 15.72 -8.12
C ALA A 124 -37.02 16.63 -7.31
N GLY A 125 -35.76 16.25 -7.12
CA GLY A 125 -34.83 16.99 -6.29
C GLY A 125 -33.40 16.50 -6.42
N HIS A 126 -32.49 17.15 -5.68
CA HIS A 126 -31.13 16.67 -5.54
C HIS A 126 -30.72 16.73 -4.08
N MET A 127 -30.00 15.72 -3.63
CA MET A 127 -29.36 15.70 -2.31
C MET A 127 -27.88 15.37 -2.46
N PHE A 128 -27.15 15.57 -1.37
CA PHE A 128 -25.76 15.20 -1.25
C PHE A 128 -25.62 13.98 -0.37
N VAL A 129 -24.80 13.04 -0.82
CA VAL A 129 -24.38 11.88 -0.06
C VAL A 129 -23.51 12.33 1.12
N THR A 130 -23.73 11.81 2.33
CA THR A 130 -23.00 12.22 3.54
C THR A 130 -21.81 11.31 3.88
N ALA A 131 -21.81 10.05 3.42
CA ALA A 131 -20.76 9.05 3.66
C ALA A 131 -20.64 8.10 2.45
N GLY A 132 -19.77 7.08 2.50
CA GLY A 132 -19.77 6.03 1.47
C GLY A 132 -21.14 5.34 1.38
N LEU A 133 -21.87 5.54 0.28
CA LEU A 133 -23.26 5.14 0.14
C LEU A 133 -23.46 4.11 -0.97
N ASN A 134 -23.88 2.91 -0.59
CA ASN A 134 -24.22 1.85 -1.53
C ASN A 134 -25.48 2.21 -2.33
N VAL A 135 -25.40 2.04 -3.65
CA VAL A 135 -26.53 2.11 -4.59
C VAL A 135 -26.98 0.68 -4.89
N ARG A 136 -28.26 0.41 -4.74
CA ARG A 136 -28.82 -0.94 -4.82
C ARG A 136 -29.96 -1.06 -5.82
N THR A 137 -30.21 -2.28 -6.28
CA THR A 137 -31.30 -2.58 -7.23
C THR A 137 -32.69 -2.48 -6.61
N ASP A 138 -32.81 -2.70 -5.30
CA ASP A 138 -34.06 -2.70 -4.53
C ASP A 138 -33.86 -1.98 -3.18
N PRO A 139 -34.93 -1.49 -2.52
CA PRO A 139 -34.86 -0.82 -1.21
C PRO A 139 -34.67 -1.82 -0.07
N ASP A 140 -33.60 -2.61 -0.14
CA ASP A 140 -33.28 -3.66 0.83
C ASP A 140 -31.75 -3.76 1.04
N VAL A 141 -31.34 -4.02 2.28
CA VAL A 141 -29.93 -4.18 2.65
C VAL A 141 -29.30 -5.46 2.09
N ASP A 142 -30.11 -6.44 1.70
CA ASP A 142 -29.69 -7.70 1.09
C ASP A 142 -29.72 -7.65 -0.46
N ALA A 143 -30.21 -6.56 -1.06
CA ALA A 143 -30.26 -6.38 -2.52
C ALA A 143 -28.87 -6.19 -3.13
N ASP A 144 -28.73 -6.47 -4.44
CA ASP A 144 -27.46 -6.33 -5.15
C ASP A 144 -26.96 -4.87 -5.11
N VAL A 145 -25.68 -4.69 -4.78
CA VAL A 145 -25.02 -3.38 -4.80
C VAL A 145 -24.43 -3.14 -6.19
N LEU A 146 -24.92 -2.10 -6.87
CA LEU A 146 -24.42 -1.68 -8.17
C LEU A 146 -23.09 -0.94 -8.06
N THR A 147 -23.02 0.03 -7.14
CA THR A 147 -21.85 0.89 -6.92
C THR A 147 -21.89 1.53 -5.54
N VAL A 148 -20.82 2.25 -5.18
CA VAL A 148 -20.71 3.04 -3.95
C VAL A 148 -20.44 4.50 -4.33
N LEU A 149 -21.26 5.41 -3.82
CA LEU A 149 -21.10 6.85 -4.00
C LEU A 149 -20.27 7.44 -2.85
N GLU A 150 -19.35 8.33 -3.19
CA GLU A 150 -18.53 9.02 -2.20
C GLU A 150 -19.31 10.14 -1.50
N SER A 151 -18.91 10.49 -0.28
CA SER A 151 -19.45 11.66 0.42
C SER A 151 -19.29 12.94 -0.41
N GLY A 152 -20.29 13.81 -0.36
CA GLY A 152 -20.37 15.02 -1.15
C GLY A 152 -20.78 14.82 -2.61
N THR A 153 -20.98 13.57 -3.06
CA THR A 153 -21.59 13.27 -4.36
C THR A 153 -23.01 13.80 -4.38
N ARG A 154 -23.38 14.51 -5.45
CA ARG A 154 -24.74 15.05 -5.62
C ARG A 154 -25.56 14.08 -6.46
N VAL A 155 -26.63 13.55 -5.89
CA VAL A 155 -27.55 12.59 -6.53
C VAL A 155 -28.87 13.26 -6.89
N ALA A 156 -29.50 12.79 -7.97
CA ALA A 156 -30.84 13.20 -8.36
C ALA A 156 -31.86 12.21 -7.75
N LEU A 157 -32.86 12.72 -7.04
CA LEU A 157 -33.95 11.91 -6.47
C LEU A 157 -35.15 11.95 -7.42
N THR A 158 -35.80 10.81 -7.61
CA THR A 158 -37.06 10.74 -8.36
C THR A 158 -38.26 11.22 -7.53
N GLY A 159 -38.10 11.22 -6.19
CA GLY A 159 -39.13 11.56 -5.23
C GLY A 159 -39.94 10.34 -4.75
N GLU A 160 -39.61 9.15 -5.24
CA GLU A 160 -40.11 7.88 -4.69
C GLU A 160 -39.27 7.46 -3.48
N SER A 161 -39.96 7.03 -2.42
CA SER A 161 -39.36 6.59 -1.16
C SER A 161 -40.06 5.32 -0.66
N ASP A 162 -39.32 4.37 -0.12
CA ASP A 162 -39.81 3.15 0.52
C ASP A 162 -39.13 3.00 1.89
N ASP A 163 -39.88 3.23 2.96
CA ASP A 163 -39.38 3.33 4.35
C ASP A 163 -38.15 4.26 4.49
N GLU A 164 -36.95 3.70 4.70
CA GLU A 164 -35.69 4.42 4.88
C GLU A 164 -34.89 4.57 3.58
N TRP A 165 -35.47 4.14 2.45
CA TRP A 165 -34.84 4.17 1.14
C TRP A 165 -35.43 5.27 0.25
N GLU A 166 -34.54 5.89 -0.51
CA GLU A 166 -34.85 6.92 -1.48
C GLU A 166 -34.43 6.43 -2.86
N GLN A 167 -35.31 6.62 -3.85
CA GLN A 167 -35.00 6.24 -5.23
C GLN A 167 -34.24 7.38 -5.93
N VAL A 168 -33.09 7.03 -6.50
CA VAL A 168 -32.18 7.93 -7.20
C VAL A 168 -32.07 7.58 -8.67
N LEU A 169 -31.76 8.58 -9.49
CA LEU A 169 -31.51 8.42 -10.91
C LEU A 169 -30.00 8.44 -11.18
N LEU A 170 -29.47 7.37 -11.77
CA LEU A 170 -28.08 7.24 -12.21
C LEU A 170 -28.08 6.75 -13.66
N ASP A 171 -27.44 7.50 -14.56
CA ASP A 171 -27.36 7.19 -16.00
C ASP A 171 -28.74 6.89 -16.64
N ASP A 172 -29.77 7.66 -16.25
CA ASP A 172 -31.18 7.52 -16.67
C ASP A 172 -31.89 6.24 -16.19
N GLU A 173 -31.27 5.45 -15.30
CA GLU A 173 -31.86 4.29 -14.61
C GLU A 173 -32.11 4.58 -13.12
N THR A 174 -33.12 3.93 -12.54
CA THR A 174 -33.51 4.14 -11.14
C THR A 174 -32.92 3.07 -10.23
N TYR A 175 -32.43 3.50 -9.07
CA TYR A 175 -31.85 2.64 -8.04
C TYR A 175 -32.20 3.17 -6.65
N TRP A 176 -31.90 2.38 -5.63
CA TRP A 176 -32.24 2.70 -4.25
C TRP A 176 -30.99 2.97 -3.42
N VAL A 177 -31.05 4.03 -2.61
CA VAL A 177 -30.03 4.36 -1.60
C VAL A 177 -30.71 4.59 -0.25
N SER A 178 -29.98 4.39 0.84
CA SER A 178 -30.51 4.73 2.17
C SER A 178 -30.60 6.25 2.33
N GLY A 179 -31.78 6.75 2.66
CA GLY A 179 -32.06 8.17 2.91
C GLY A 179 -31.35 8.73 4.14
N GLU A 180 -30.90 7.87 5.08
CA GLU A 180 -30.10 8.27 6.25
C GLU A 180 -28.81 9.00 5.84
N TYR A 181 -28.24 8.62 4.69
CA TYR A 181 -26.99 9.17 4.19
C TYR A 181 -27.17 10.28 3.15
N LEU A 182 -28.35 10.92 3.14
CA LEU A 182 -28.64 12.05 2.26
C LEU A 182 -28.85 13.35 3.04
N ALA A 183 -28.29 14.45 2.54
CA ALA A 183 -28.44 15.78 3.11
C ALA A 183 -28.73 16.84 2.03
N GLU A 184 -29.50 17.87 2.40
CA GLU A 184 -29.81 18.99 1.51
C GLU A 184 -28.57 19.83 1.16
N ASN A 185 -27.70 20.02 2.15
CA ASN A 185 -26.45 20.74 1.99
C ASN A 185 -25.34 19.75 1.74
N LYS A 186 -24.42 20.09 0.83
CA LYS A 186 -23.19 19.31 0.67
C LYS A 186 -22.55 19.20 2.05
N PRO A 187 -22.29 17.98 2.55
CA PRO A 187 -21.54 17.85 3.79
C PRO A 187 -20.25 18.66 3.62
N ALA A 188 -19.82 19.31 4.70
CA ALA A 188 -18.41 19.69 4.74
C ALA A 188 -17.62 18.43 4.35
N PRO A 189 -16.54 18.55 3.55
CA PRO A 189 -15.65 17.41 3.37
C PRO A 189 -15.45 16.84 4.76
N GLU A 190 -15.72 15.54 4.94
CA GLU A 190 -15.51 14.88 6.22
C GLU A 190 -14.20 15.45 6.74
N GLU A 191 -14.21 16.07 7.93
CA GLU A 191 -13.00 16.16 8.71
C GLU A 191 -12.66 14.69 8.97
N THR A 192 -12.02 14.09 7.96
CA THR A 192 -10.86 13.26 8.17
C THR A 192 -10.19 13.99 9.31
N GLU A 193 -9.96 13.33 10.45
CA GLU A 193 -8.84 13.79 11.25
C GLU A 193 -7.73 13.96 10.22
N GLU A 194 -7.42 15.23 9.92
CA GLU A 194 -6.29 15.54 9.08
C GLU A 194 -5.20 14.70 9.74
N PRO A 195 -4.46 13.85 9.01
CA PRO A 195 -3.17 13.48 9.56
C PRO A 195 -2.57 14.82 9.98
N GLU A 196 -2.26 14.95 11.27
CA GLU A 196 -1.50 16.07 11.83
C GLU A 196 -0.55 16.53 10.73
N PRO A 197 -0.46 17.85 10.44
CA PRO A 197 0.20 18.35 9.23
C PRO A 197 1.45 17.50 9.02
N ASP A 198 1.49 16.78 7.90
CA ASP A 198 2.72 16.14 7.47
C ASP A 198 3.70 17.32 7.40
N ASP A 199 4.48 17.50 8.46
CA ASP A 199 5.59 18.45 8.53
C ASP A 199 6.61 18.09 7.45
N GLY A 200 6.35 17.03 6.67
CA GLY A 200 6.88 16.79 5.37
C GLY A 200 8.36 16.59 5.56
N ILE A 201 8.71 15.51 6.26
CA ILE A 201 10.09 15.11 6.49
C ILE A 201 10.84 15.29 5.18
N SER A 202 11.68 16.32 5.17
CA SER A 202 12.26 16.78 3.92
C SER A 202 13.18 15.71 3.38
N SER A 203 12.91 15.28 2.15
CA SER A 203 13.80 14.39 1.38
C SER A 203 14.74 15.17 0.47
N ALA A 204 14.79 16.50 0.61
CA ALA A 204 15.70 17.35 -0.16
C ALA A 204 17.16 17.02 0.17
N GLU A 205 18.01 17.02 -0.85
CA GLU A 205 19.44 16.81 -0.66
C GLU A 205 20.01 17.91 0.24
N CYS A 206 20.80 17.49 1.23
CA CYS A 206 21.48 18.42 2.12
C CYS A 206 22.69 19.04 1.42
N GLU A 207 22.85 20.38 1.54
CA GLU A 207 24.03 21.06 0.98
C GLU A 207 25.30 20.72 1.78
N SER A 208 25.18 20.62 3.12
CA SER A 208 26.18 20.03 4.00
C SER A 208 26.07 18.50 3.98
N GLY A 209 27.13 17.75 4.27
CA GLY A 209 27.00 16.33 4.58
C GLY A 209 26.58 15.37 3.45
N SER A 210 26.20 15.81 2.24
CA SER A 210 25.73 14.91 1.15
C SER A 210 26.67 13.74 0.80
N SER A 211 27.98 13.88 1.04
CA SER A 211 28.94 12.77 0.89
C SER A 211 28.76 11.63 1.90
N VAL A 212 28.05 11.87 3.01
CA VAL A 212 27.75 10.84 4.02
C VAL A 212 26.76 9.82 3.51
N GLU A 213 25.94 10.17 2.51
CA GLU A 213 24.91 9.30 1.93
C GLU A 213 25.48 8.13 1.14
N ASP A 214 26.76 8.19 0.74
CA ASP A 214 27.42 7.16 -0.05
C ASP A 214 27.44 5.80 0.71
N GLY A 215 26.56 4.91 0.27
CA GLY A 215 26.44 3.55 0.82
C GLY A 215 25.62 3.44 2.11
N LEU A 216 24.88 4.49 2.48
CA LEU A 216 23.82 4.39 3.47
C LEU A 216 22.57 3.72 2.89
N THR A 217 21.77 3.11 3.76
CA THR A 217 20.44 2.59 3.38
C THR A 217 19.44 3.73 3.19
N ALA A 218 18.29 3.45 2.57
CA ALA A 218 17.28 4.46 2.25
C ALA A 218 16.77 5.20 3.49
N ASP A 219 16.53 4.48 4.59
CA ASP A 219 16.05 5.08 5.84
C ASP A 219 17.14 5.96 6.49
N ALA A 220 18.42 5.56 6.41
CA ALA A 220 19.53 6.36 6.93
C ALA A 220 19.73 7.66 6.13
N ILE A 221 19.55 7.60 4.80
CA ILE A 221 19.53 8.79 3.94
C ILE A 221 18.34 9.70 4.30
N ARG A 222 17.17 9.11 4.57
CA ARG A 222 15.99 9.87 5.01
C ARG A 222 16.27 10.62 6.31
N VAL A 223 16.83 9.96 7.33
CA VAL A 223 17.25 10.60 8.57
C VAL A 223 18.22 11.75 8.31
N HIS A 224 19.26 11.54 7.49
CA HIS A 224 20.24 12.57 7.17
C HIS A 224 19.59 13.83 6.59
N ARG A 225 18.76 13.66 5.55
CA ARG A 225 18.12 14.77 4.84
C ARG A 225 17.11 15.52 5.69
N ALA A 226 16.33 14.77 6.47
CA ALA A 226 15.36 15.31 7.38
C ALA A 226 16.00 16.16 8.49
N VAL A 227 17.02 15.60 9.15
CA VAL A 227 17.76 16.30 10.19
C VAL A 227 18.47 17.52 9.62
N CYS A 228 19.02 17.45 8.42
CA CYS A 228 19.64 18.61 7.77
C CYS A 228 18.65 19.74 7.50
N ALA A 229 17.44 19.40 7.05
CA ALA A 229 16.42 20.39 6.75
C ALA A 229 15.88 21.06 8.02
N GLU A 230 15.66 20.27 9.08
CA GLU A 230 15.11 20.75 10.35
C GLU A 230 16.17 21.45 11.22
N PHE A 231 17.41 20.96 11.21
CA PHE A 231 18.52 21.45 12.01
C PHE A 231 19.69 21.90 11.12
N PRO A 232 19.54 23.01 10.38
CA PRO A 232 20.54 23.48 9.44
C PRO A 232 21.85 23.95 10.10
N GLU A 233 21.91 24.06 11.44
CA GLU A 233 23.16 24.28 12.18
C GLU A 233 24.10 23.06 12.21
N VAL A 234 23.61 21.87 11.86
CA VAL A 234 24.44 20.67 11.77
C VAL A 234 25.15 20.63 10.42
N ASP A 235 26.48 20.54 10.45
CA ASP A 235 27.32 20.52 9.25
C ASP A 235 28.23 19.30 9.13
N SER A 236 28.21 18.39 10.11
CA SER A 236 29.08 17.22 10.17
C SER A 236 28.30 15.96 10.57
N TYR A 237 28.50 14.90 9.78
CA TYR A 237 27.85 13.61 9.96
C TYR A 237 28.87 12.48 9.79
N GLY A 238 28.69 11.40 10.56
CA GLY A 238 29.33 10.11 10.34
C GLY A 238 28.32 9.11 9.82
N GLY A 239 28.71 8.27 8.86
CA GLY A 239 27.82 7.29 8.22
C GLY A 239 28.50 5.93 8.08
N LEU A 240 28.47 5.38 6.86
CA LEU A 240 29.05 4.08 6.54
C LEU A 240 30.52 3.96 6.97
N ARG A 241 30.87 2.86 7.64
CA ARG A 241 32.25 2.47 7.99
C ARG A 241 32.56 1.09 7.38
N PRO A 242 33.07 1.00 6.14
CA PRO A 242 33.22 -0.27 5.46
C PRO A 242 34.11 -1.26 6.22
N GLY A 243 33.63 -2.49 6.38
CA GLY A 243 34.34 -3.55 7.11
C GLY A 243 34.13 -3.54 8.63
N ASP A 244 33.38 -2.57 9.16
CA ASP A 244 32.82 -2.64 10.50
C ASP A 244 31.71 -3.72 10.53
N GLY A 245 31.59 -4.44 11.66
CA GLY A 245 30.61 -5.53 11.80
C GLY A 245 29.26 -5.10 12.36
N GLY A 246 29.07 -3.82 12.68
CA GLY A 246 27.83 -3.27 13.23
C GLY A 246 27.05 -2.42 12.23
N GLU A 247 26.13 -1.63 12.76
CA GLU A 247 25.15 -0.84 12.02
C GLU A 247 25.79 0.19 11.09
N HIS A 248 26.93 0.76 11.49
CA HIS A 248 27.74 1.60 10.61
C HIS A 248 28.35 0.83 9.45
N GLY A 249 28.73 -0.45 9.64
CA GLY A 249 29.25 -1.29 8.56
C GLY A 249 28.18 -1.70 7.55
N GLU A 250 26.94 -1.79 8.00
CA GLU A 250 25.75 -2.08 7.18
C GLU A 250 25.16 -0.83 6.51
N GLY A 251 25.68 0.37 6.81
CA GLY A 251 25.14 1.64 6.30
C GLY A 251 23.81 2.04 6.94
N ARG A 252 23.47 1.45 8.10
CA ARG A 252 22.21 1.63 8.83
C ARG A 252 22.32 2.57 10.02
N ALA A 253 23.48 3.15 10.25
CA ALA A 253 23.71 4.11 11.33
C ALA A 253 24.19 5.46 10.80
N LEU A 254 23.70 6.51 11.46
CA LEU A 254 24.11 7.89 11.23
C LEU A 254 24.51 8.52 12.57
N ASP A 255 25.72 9.06 12.63
CA ASP A 255 26.19 9.90 13.73
C ASP A 255 26.00 11.36 13.35
N ILE A 256 25.15 12.06 14.08
CA ILE A 256 24.89 13.49 13.91
C ILE A 256 25.82 14.21 14.88
N MET A 257 26.90 14.81 14.37
CA MET A 257 27.99 15.33 15.21
C MET A 257 27.57 16.64 15.89
N VAL A 258 27.25 16.58 17.17
CA VAL A 258 26.68 17.70 17.93
C VAL A 258 26.93 17.52 19.43
N THR A 259 26.94 18.63 20.17
CA THR A 259 27.06 18.64 21.63
C THR A 259 26.00 19.53 22.27
N GLY A 260 25.62 19.24 23.52
CA GLY A 260 24.75 20.10 24.32
C GLY A 260 23.32 20.17 23.80
N SER A 261 22.64 21.31 24.04
CA SER A 261 21.19 21.43 23.86
C SER A 261 20.68 21.22 22.43
N LEU A 262 21.53 21.36 21.41
CA LEU A 262 21.15 21.02 20.03
C LEU A 262 21.02 19.51 19.85
N GLY A 263 21.89 18.72 20.49
CA GLY A 263 21.77 17.26 20.52
C GLY A 263 20.52 16.79 21.25
N ASP A 264 20.13 17.46 22.35
CA ASP A 264 18.86 17.18 23.03
C ASP A 264 17.64 17.37 22.12
N ALA A 265 17.65 18.46 21.33
CA ALA A 265 16.59 18.77 20.38
C ALA A 265 16.52 17.74 19.25
N ILE A 266 17.66 17.42 18.64
CA ILE A 266 17.76 16.42 17.56
C ILE A 266 17.33 15.03 18.05
N ALA A 267 17.86 14.56 19.19
CA ALA A 267 17.51 13.25 19.73
C ALA A 267 16.03 13.15 20.10
N SER A 268 15.42 14.24 20.56
CA SER A 268 13.98 14.29 20.84
C SER A 268 13.16 14.26 19.56
N TRP A 269 13.52 15.08 18.57
CA TRP A 269 12.82 15.18 17.29
C TRP A 269 12.88 13.87 16.49
N VAL A 270 14.05 13.23 16.42
CA VAL A 270 14.22 11.93 15.75
C VAL A 270 13.36 10.84 16.43
N ARG A 271 13.24 10.88 17.76
CA ARG A 271 12.38 9.94 18.51
C ARG A 271 10.89 10.21 18.31
N GLU A 272 10.49 11.45 18.04
CA GLU A 272 9.10 11.80 17.77
C GLU A 272 8.67 11.35 16.37
N HIS A 273 9.59 11.42 15.40
CA HIS A 273 9.37 11.06 13.99
C HIS A 273 9.90 9.68 13.62
N TYR A 274 10.11 8.80 14.60
CA TYR A 274 10.86 7.54 14.38
C TYR A 274 10.20 6.63 13.31
N ASP A 275 8.87 6.62 13.25
CA ASP A 275 8.09 5.78 12.34
C ASP A 275 8.28 6.24 10.89
N GLU A 276 8.08 7.54 10.65
CA GLU A 276 8.25 8.19 9.34
C GLU A 276 9.71 8.17 8.86
N LEU A 277 10.68 8.12 9.78
CA LEU A 277 12.11 8.06 9.48
C LEU A 277 12.63 6.62 9.30
N GLY A 278 11.88 5.60 9.72
CA GLY A 278 12.36 4.21 9.75
C GLY A 278 13.43 3.96 10.82
N VAL A 279 13.43 4.73 11.90
CA VAL A 279 14.39 4.63 13.01
C VAL A 279 14.03 3.47 13.93
N SER A 280 15.03 2.68 14.32
CA SER A 280 14.88 1.59 15.29
C SER A 280 15.47 1.92 16.66
N GLU A 281 16.50 2.77 16.70
CA GLU A 281 17.24 3.11 17.92
C GLU A 281 17.86 4.51 17.84
N VAL A 282 17.90 5.20 18.99
CA VAL A 282 18.62 6.46 19.18
C VAL A 282 19.47 6.37 20.44
N ILE A 283 20.72 6.81 20.35
CA ILE A 283 21.64 6.92 21.48
C ILE A 283 22.10 8.37 21.62
N TRP A 284 21.98 8.93 22.83
CA TRP A 284 22.40 10.29 23.16
C TRP A 284 22.75 10.40 24.64
N GLU A 285 23.87 11.06 24.96
CA GLU A 285 24.37 11.28 26.34
C GLU A 285 24.28 10.02 27.22
N GLN A 286 24.89 8.93 26.75
CA GLN A 286 24.96 7.62 27.42
C GLN A 286 23.59 6.95 27.66
N GLN A 287 22.54 7.47 27.04
CA GLN A 287 21.22 6.88 27.10
C GLN A 287 20.84 6.28 25.76
N ILE A 288 20.08 5.21 25.80
CA ILE A 288 19.56 4.48 24.65
C ILE A 288 18.04 4.46 24.70
N TRP A 289 17.43 4.71 23.55
CA TRP A 289 16.01 4.53 23.30
C TRP A 289 15.85 3.64 22.07
N THR A 290 14.90 2.71 22.11
CA THR A 290 14.63 1.75 21.02
C THR A 290 13.14 1.64 20.81
N VAL A 291 12.70 1.50 19.56
CA VAL A 291 11.27 1.35 19.22
C VAL A 291 10.63 0.17 19.96
N ASP A 292 11.29 -0.99 19.98
CA ASP A 292 10.79 -2.22 20.64
C ASP A 292 10.50 -2.07 22.14
N ARG A 293 11.04 -1.01 22.77
CA ARG A 293 10.89 -0.73 24.19
C ARG A 293 10.62 0.75 24.41
N SER A 294 9.86 1.35 23.50
CA SER A 294 9.55 2.78 23.50
C SER A 294 8.80 3.21 24.77
N ASP A 295 7.95 2.33 25.31
CA ASP A 295 7.21 2.51 26.57
C ASP A 295 8.10 2.74 27.80
N GLU A 296 9.35 2.29 27.75
CA GLU A 296 10.31 2.48 28.85
C GLU A 296 11.03 3.84 28.79
N GLY A 297 10.92 4.56 27.67
CA GLY A 297 11.66 5.79 27.44
C GLY A 297 13.18 5.57 27.37
N TRP A 298 13.93 6.59 27.78
CA TRP A 298 15.39 6.55 27.84
C TRP A 298 15.90 5.61 28.91
N ARG A 299 16.94 4.84 28.57
CA ARG A 299 17.62 3.94 29.50
C ARG A 299 19.10 4.25 29.53
N TRP A 300 19.70 4.22 30.71
CA TRP A 300 21.15 4.36 30.84
C TRP A 300 21.89 3.14 30.30
N MET A 301 22.95 3.39 29.54
CA MET A 301 23.94 2.40 29.16
C MET A 301 25.07 2.32 30.20
N GLU A 302 25.83 1.22 30.16
CA GLU A 302 27.10 1.15 30.88
C GLU A 302 28.08 2.21 30.37
N ASP A 303 28.93 2.71 31.26
CA ASP A 303 30.02 3.61 30.89
C ASP A 303 31.08 2.85 30.07
N ARG A 304 31.27 3.27 28.82
CA ARG A 304 32.23 2.70 27.87
C ARG A 304 33.57 3.45 27.85
N GLY A 305 33.77 4.42 28.74
CA GLY A 305 35.07 5.01 29.07
C GLY A 305 35.52 6.20 28.22
N SER A 306 34.65 6.74 27.35
CA SER A 306 34.94 7.99 26.62
C SER A 306 33.66 8.70 26.16
N ASP A 307 33.76 10.00 25.88
CA ASP A 307 32.64 10.81 25.39
C ASP A 307 32.05 10.23 24.09
N THR A 308 32.90 9.86 23.13
CA THR A 308 32.47 9.23 21.88
C THR A 308 31.81 7.88 22.11
N ALA A 309 32.41 6.99 22.89
CA ALA A 309 31.81 5.68 23.14
C ALA A 309 30.48 5.78 23.91
N ASN A 310 30.31 6.84 24.70
CA ASN A 310 29.10 7.16 25.44
C ASN A 310 28.19 8.17 24.72
N HIS A 311 28.47 8.56 23.47
CA HIS A 311 27.59 9.39 22.64
C HIS A 311 27.30 10.78 23.25
N TYR A 312 28.30 11.41 23.87
CA TYR A 312 28.20 12.80 24.35
C TYR A 312 28.62 13.83 23.28
N ASP A 313 29.26 13.39 22.20
CA ASP A 313 29.75 14.24 21.10
C ASP A 313 29.00 14.02 19.77
N HIS A 314 27.98 13.15 19.76
CA HIS A 314 27.08 12.92 18.65
C HIS A 314 25.78 12.25 19.08
N VAL A 315 24.69 12.52 18.37
CA VAL A 315 23.47 11.71 18.42
C VAL A 315 23.64 10.57 17.43
N HIS A 316 23.59 9.33 17.91
CA HIS A 316 23.63 8.16 17.04
C HIS A 316 22.21 7.67 16.76
N VAL A 317 21.92 7.42 15.49
CA VAL A 317 20.62 6.97 15.01
C VAL A 317 20.83 5.71 14.19
N THR A 318 20.12 4.64 14.56
CA THR A 318 20.08 3.38 13.80
C THR A 318 18.70 3.21 13.18
N VAL A 319 18.66 2.76 11.93
CA VAL A 319 17.44 2.53 11.15
C VAL A 319 17.19 1.06 10.83
N TYR A 320 15.96 0.73 10.45
CA TYR A 320 15.59 -0.61 9.99
C TYR A 320 16.25 -1.00 8.66
N GLY A 321 16.64 -0.02 7.83
CA GLY A 321 17.39 -0.24 6.60
C GLY A 321 16.71 0.45 5.41
N ASP A 322 15.98 -0.34 4.62
CA ASP A 322 15.22 0.14 3.45
C ASP A 322 13.71 -0.08 3.58
N SER A 323 13.25 -0.63 4.72
CA SER A 323 11.89 -1.11 4.92
C SER A 323 11.19 -0.49 6.12
N GLY A 324 11.79 0.51 6.77
CA GLY A 324 11.19 1.19 7.92
C GLY A 324 9.98 2.05 7.54
N THR A 325 9.83 2.43 6.27
CA THR A 325 8.85 3.44 5.81
C THR A 325 7.99 2.96 4.62
N SER A 326 7.56 1.69 4.62
CA SER A 326 6.78 1.10 3.51
C SER A 326 5.30 1.42 3.54
#